data_AF-A0A7S2NQ45-F1
#
_entry.id   AF-A0A7S2NQ45-F1
#
_cell.length_a   1.000
_cell.length_b   1.000
_cell.length_c   1.000
_cell.angle_alpha   90.00
_cell.angle_beta   90.00
_cell.angle_gamma   90.00
#
_symmetry.space_group_name_H-M   'P 1'
#
loop_
_entity.id
_entity.type
_entity.pdbx_description
1 polymer ?
#
loop_
_entity_poly.entity_id
_entity_poly.type
_entity_poly.pdbx_seq_one_letter_code
_entity_poly.pdbx_strand_id
1 'polypeptide(L)'
;EFGQECLPPSVSQLCPSPDGKTLYFIGESPDAPHGLYSWTVPPPDTTGASMGPAMAVLFASSMAKDFALDKNFMSIPSIEKFPTTFHDVAYGYYYAPTNPAFEGEEGEKPPLLVMTHGGPTACASTSMSLEKQYWTSRGFAVL
;
A
#
# COMPACT_ATOMS: atom_id res chain seq x y z
N GLU A 1 -4.66 9.85 5.67
CA GLU A 1 -4.00 9.63 6.97
C GLU A 1 -2.93 8.52 6.89
N PHE A 2 -2.11 8.52 5.83
CA PHE A 2 -1.02 7.56 5.64
C PHE A 2 0.21 8.30 5.12
N GLY A 3 1.38 8.02 5.70
CA GLY A 3 2.69 8.37 5.11
C GLY A 3 3.21 9.79 5.30
N GLN A 4 2.57 10.65 6.10
CA GLN A 4 3.15 11.96 6.47
C GLN A 4 3.65 12.03 7.92
N GLU A 5 3.12 11.21 8.84
CA GLU A 5 3.54 11.17 10.25
C GLU A 5 3.81 9.75 10.78
N CYS A 6 3.68 8.72 9.93
CA CYS A 6 3.82 7.31 10.31
C CYS A 6 4.56 6.49 9.23
N LEU A 7 5.02 5.29 9.60
CA LEU A 7 5.63 4.32 8.68
C LEU A 7 4.67 4.03 7.51
N PRO A 8 5.20 3.71 6.31
CA PRO A 8 4.37 3.29 5.19
C PRO A 8 3.57 2.02 5.54
N PRO A 9 2.40 1.79 4.90
CA PRO A 9 1.52 0.67 5.22
C PRO A 9 2.18 -0.71 5.16
N SER A 10 3.19 -0.86 4.30
CA SER A 10 4.04 -2.05 4.23
C SER A 10 5.50 -1.64 4.37
N VAL A 11 6.21 -2.38 5.22
CA VAL A 11 7.64 -2.21 5.50
C VAL A 11 8.32 -3.56 5.39
N SER A 12 9.44 -3.61 4.68
CA SER A 12 10.26 -4.82 4.55
C SER A 12 11.76 -4.49 4.58
N GLN A 13 12.60 -5.53 4.69
CA GLN A 13 14.07 -5.41 4.62
C GLN A 13 14.66 -4.39 5.61
N LEU A 14 14.24 -4.47 6.88
CA LEU A 14 14.76 -3.64 7.95
C LEU A 14 16.26 -3.87 8.14
N CYS A 15 17.03 -2.77 8.13
CA CYS A 15 18.47 -2.79 8.34
C CYS A 15 18.85 -1.63 9.29
N PRO A 16 19.36 -1.91 10.50
CA PRO A 16 19.82 -0.86 11.40
C PRO A 16 21.19 -0.31 10.98
N SER A 17 21.41 0.98 11.23
CA SER A 17 22.75 1.58 11.18
C SER A 17 23.67 0.96 12.24
N PRO A 18 25.00 0.98 12.04
CA PRO A 18 25.95 0.44 13.02
C PRO A 18 25.86 1.07 14.41
N ASP A 19 25.41 2.32 14.51
CA ASP A 19 25.21 3.03 15.78
C ASP A 19 23.82 2.82 16.39
N GLY A 20 22.94 2.06 15.72
CA GLY A 20 21.58 1.75 16.16
C GLY A 20 20.61 2.93 16.15
N LYS A 21 21.01 4.10 15.64
CA LYS A 21 20.19 5.33 15.67
C LYS A 21 19.28 5.49 14.47
N THR A 22 19.50 4.74 13.40
CA THR A 22 18.74 4.83 12.16
C THR A 22 18.32 3.45 11.70
N LEU A 23 17.07 3.31 11.28
CA LEU A 23 16.54 2.15 10.59
C LEU A 23 16.35 2.49 9.12
N TYR A 24 16.93 1.68 8.25
CA TYR A 24 16.67 1.69 6.82
C TYR A 24 15.68 0.58 6.48
N PHE A 25 14.76 0.83 5.57
CA PHE A 25 13.80 -0.19 5.13
C PHE A 25 13.20 0.15 3.77
N ILE A 26 12.67 -0.86 3.10
CA ILE A 26 11.81 -0.67 1.94
C ILE A 26 10.39 -0.40 2.43
N GLY A 27 9.83 0.71 1.98
CA GLY A 27 8.47 1.14 2.26
C GLY A 27 7.60 1.16 1.01
N GLU A 28 6.33 0.81 1.16
CA GLU A 28 5.41 0.63 0.04
C GLU A 28 4.02 1.15 0.41
N SER A 29 3.33 1.76 -0.56
CA SER A 29 1.92 2.13 -0.42
C SER A 29 1.15 1.74 -1.70
N PRO A 30 -0.20 1.75 -1.67
CA PRO A 30 -1.00 1.48 -2.85
C PRO A 30 -0.86 2.54 -3.95
N ASP A 31 -0.50 3.77 -3.59
CA ASP A 31 -0.49 4.97 -4.44
C ASP A 31 0.92 5.54 -4.70
N ALA A 32 1.96 4.87 -4.20
CA ALA A 32 3.35 5.22 -4.41
C ALA A 32 4.21 3.96 -4.61
N PRO A 33 5.23 4.04 -5.49
CA PRO A 33 6.12 2.92 -5.72
C PRO A 33 6.98 2.62 -4.49
N HIS A 34 7.61 1.44 -4.50
CA HIS A 34 8.52 1.02 -3.44
C HIS A 34 9.68 2.03 -3.30
N GLY A 35 9.96 2.46 -2.08
CA GLY A 35 11.02 3.41 -1.78
C GLY A 35 11.94 2.90 -0.67
N LEU A 36 13.19 3.38 -0.66
CA LEU A 36 14.10 3.23 0.47
C LEU A 36 13.91 4.41 1.43
N TYR A 37 13.54 4.09 2.65
CA TYR A 37 13.29 5.03 3.73
C TYR A 37 14.39 4.94 4.78
N SER A 38 14.67 6.07 5.43
CA SER A 38 15.39 6.08 6.71
C SER A 38 14.52 6.67 7.79
N TRP A 39 14.50 6.00 8.94
CA TRP A 39 13.85 6.46 10.13
C TRP A 39 14.86 6.61 11.26
N THR A 40 14.97 7.82 11.81
CA THR A 40 15.75 8.04 13.02
C THR A 40 14.98 7.47 14.21
N VAL A 41 15.56 6.47 14.85
CA VAL A 41 14.98 5.81 16.02
C VAL A 41 14.98 6.82 17.18
N PRO A 42 13.82 7.16 17.75
CA PRO A 42 13.77 8.02 18.92
C PRO A 42 14.56 7.37 20.07
N PRO A 43 15.29 8.15 20.89
CA PRO A 43 15.86 7.61 22.11
C PRO A 43 14.75 6.99 22.98
N PRO A 44 15.06 5.97 23.81
CA PRO A 44 14.08 5.39 24.72
C PRO A 44 13.43 6.49 25.56
N ASP A 45 12.11 6.61 25.50
CA ASP A 45 11.39 7.65 26.21
C ASP A 45 11.53 7.46 27.73
N THR A 46 12.22 8.37 28.40
CA THR A 46 12.27 8.43 29.88
C THR A 46 11.27 9.42 30.47
N THR A 47 10.45 10.10 29.64
CA THR A 47 9.70 11.30 30.04
C THR A 47 8.24 11.38 29.56
N GLY A 48 7.74 10.45 28.75
CA GLY A 48 6.33 10.41 28.30
C GLY A 48 5.98 11.41 27.20
N ALA A 49 6.96 11.98 26.50
CA ALA A 49 6.73 12.97 25.46
C ALA A 49 6.73 12.30 24.07
N SER A 50 5.59 12.38 23.38
CA SER A 50 5.42 11.95 21.98
C SER A 50 6.37 12.72 21.06
N MET A 51 7.51 12.13 20.72
CA MET A 51 8.37 12.64 19.66
C MET A 51 7.90 12.08 18.32
N GLY A 52 7.30 12.94 17.50
CA GLY A 52 6.92 12.60 16.13
C GLY A 52 8.13 12.13 15.33
N PRO A 53 7.98 11.15 14.43
CA PRO A 53 9.13 10.57 13.74
C PRO A 53 9.71 11.55 12.72
N ALA A 54 11.01 11.84 12.83
CA ALA A 54 11.78 12.47 11.75
C ALA A 54 12.02 11.42 10.65
N MET A 55 10.99 11.14 9.86
CA MET A 55 11.04 10.27 8.70
C MET A 55 11.57 11.04 7.50
N ALA A 56 12.60 10.52 6.83
CA ALA A 56 13.08 11.05 5.57
C ALA A 56 13.07 9.95 4.50
N VAL A 57 12.53 10.26 3.32
CA VAL A 57 12.63 9.41 2.14
C VAL A 57 14.02 9.61 1.55
N LEU A 58 14.84 8.54 1.51
CA LEU A 58 16.20 8.64 0.96
C LEU A 58 16.19 8.49 -0.56
N PHE A 59 15.43 7.53 -1.08
CA PHE A 59 15.24 7.32 -2.52
C PHE A 59 13.86 6.71 -2.79
N ALA A 60 13.01 7.39 -3.55
CA ALA A 60 11.73 6.84 -4.01
C ALA A 60 11.90 6.25 -5.41
N SER A 61 12.04 4.91 -5.50
CA SER A 61 11.97 4.13 -6.75
C SER A 61 12.94 4.52 -7.88
N SER A 62 13.06 3.65 -8.90
CA SER A 62 13.68 3.99 -10.19
C SER A 62 12.74 4.81 -11.10
N MET A 63 11.55 5.19 -10.61
CA MET A 63 10.65 6.08 -11.34
C MET A 63 11.28 7.47 -11.45
N ALA A 64 11.32 8.00 -12.68
CA ALA A 64 11.76 9.37 -12.92
C ALA A 64 10.91 10.31 -12.05
N LYS A 65 11.52 11.35 -11.48
CA LYS A 65 10.82 12.37 -10.68
C LYS A 65 9.62 12.99 -11.42
N ASP A 66 9.64 12.95 -12.75
CA ASP A 66 8.63 13.52 -13.63
C ASP A 66 7.56 12.51 -14.08
N PHE A 67 7.71 11.23 -13.73
CA PHE A 67 6.67 10.22 -13.95
C PHE A 67 5.66 10.28 -12.80
N ALA A 68 4.76 11.26 -12.88
CA ALA A 68 3.62 11.37 -11.99
C ALA A 68 2.43 10.63 -12.63
N LEU A 69 2.06 9.49 -12.07
CA LEU A 69 0.75 8.92 -12.35
C LEU A 69 -0.32 9.80 -11.69
N ASP A 70 -1.35 10.15 -12.45
CA ASP A 70 -2.48 10.89 -11.91
C ASP A 70 -3.19 10.02 -10.87
N LYS A 71 -3.15 10.48 -9.62
CA LYS A 71 -3.76 9.79 -8.47
C LYS A 71 -5.27 9.63 -8.62
N ASN A 72 -5.93 10.43 -9.44
CA ASN A 72 -7.36 10.30 -9.70
C ASN A 72 -7.72 9.00 -10.43
N PHE A 73 -6.76 8.33 -11.07
CA PHE A 73 -6.94 7.01 -11.66
C PHE A 73 -6.53 5.86 -10.73
N MET A 74 -6.04 6.16 -9.51
CA MET A 74 -5.58 5.14 -8.58
C MET A 74 -6.68 4.67 -7.66
N SER A 75 -6.95 3.37 -7.71
CA SER A 75 -7.81 2.70 -6.75
C SER A 75 -7.03 2.38 -5.46
N ILE A 76 -7.58 2.82 -4.32
CA ILE A 76 -7.04 2.53 -2.98
C ILE A 76 -7.83 1.35 -2.40
N PRO A 77 -7.15 0.27 -1.94
CA PRO A 77 -7.84 -0.93 -1.51
C PRO A 77 -8.57 -0.76 -0.17
N SER A 78 -9.74 -1.39 -0.05
CA SER A 78 -10.39 -1.70 1.24
C SER A 78 -10.12 -3.15 1.64
N ILE A 79 -10.18 -3.43 2.94
CA ILE A 79 -10.15 -4.81 3.45
C ILE A 79 -11.57 -5.36 3.43
N GLU A 80 -11.77 -6.44 2.70
CA GLU A 80 -13.02 -7.19 2.71
C GLU A 80 -12.84 -8.49 3.51
N LYS A 81 -13.92 -8.88 4.20
CA LYS A 81 -13.97 -10.11 5.00
C LYS A 81 -15.13 -10.97 4.51
N PHE A 82 -14.88 -12.25 4.30
CA PHE A 82 -15.91 -13.17 3.82
C PHE A 82 -15.79 -14.55 4.49
N PRO A 83 -16.92 -15.25 4.69
CA PRO A 83 -16.91 -16.56 5.34
C PRO A 83 -16.31 -17.64 4.44
N THR A 84 -15.67 -18.62 5.04
CA THR A 84 -15.14 -19.81 4.37
C THR A 84 -16.03 -21.03 4.65
N THR A 85 -15.82 -22.10 3.87
CA THR A 85 -16.57 -23.37 4.01
C THR A 85 -16.44 -24.01 5.39
N PHE A 86 -15.36 -23.72 6.15
CA PHE A 86 -15.10 -24.31 7.46
C PHE A 86 -15.45 -23.37 8.64
N HIS A 87 -16.39 -22.44 8.42
CA HIS A 87 -16.81 -21.44 9.42
C HIS A 87 -15.71 -20.49 9.89
N ASP A 88 -14.62 -20.38 9.14
CA ASP A 88 -13.57 -19.40 9.38
C ASP A 88 -13.77 -18.15 8.50
N VAL A 89 -12.98 -17.09 8.73
CA VAL A 89 -13.02 -15.82 7.99
C VAL A 89 -11.79 -15.69 7.10
N ALA A 90 -12.03 -15.47 5.81
CA ALA A 90 -11.00 -15.07 4.87
C ALA A 90 -11.01 -13.54 4.67
N TYR A 91 -9.86 -13.03 4.23
CA TYR A 91 -9.61 -11.61 4.02
C TYR A 91 -9.13 -11.38 2.59
N GLY A 92 -9.57 -10.29 1.98
CA GLY A 92 -9.14 -9.85 0.66
C GLY A 92 -8.94 -8.34 0.60
N TYR A 93 -8.22 -7.89 -0.43
CA TYR A 93 -8.04 -6.45 -0.69
C TYR A 93 -8.86 -6.08 -1.91
N TYR A 94 -9.98 -5.40 -1.67
CA TYR A 94 -10.86 -4.96 -2.75
C TYR A 94 -10.43 -3.62 -3.30
N TYR A 95 -10.21 -3.56 -4.61
CA TYR A 95 -9.95 -2.34 -5.36
C TYR A 95 -11.18 -2.04 -6.22
N ALA A 96 -11.85 -0.93 -5.92
CA ALA A 96 -12.97 -0.45 -6.72
C ALA A 96 -12.50 0.03 -8.10
N PRO A 97 -13.36 -0.03 -9.15
CA PRO A 97 -13.09 0.70 -10.38
C PRO A 97 -12.94 2.20 -10.09
N THR A 98 -11.98 2.86 -10.75
CA THR A 98 -11.65 4.27 -10.46
C THR A 98 -11.17 4.95 -11.73
N ASN A 99 -11.99 5.87 -12.27
CA ASN A 99 -11.66 6.66 -13.44
C ASN A 99 -12.36 8.02 -13.35
N PRO A 100 -11.65 9.16 -13.43
CA PRO A 100 -12.26 10.49 -13.32
C PRO A 100 -13.09 10.91 -14.55
N ALA A 101 -12.97 10.19 -15.67
CA ALA A 101 -13.63 10.52 -16.94
C ALA A 101 -14.83 9.61 -17.26
N PHE A 102 -15.00 8.50 -16.54
CA PHE A 102 -16.03 7.50 -16.84
C PHE A 102 -16.61 6.90 -15.56
N GLU A 103 -17.92 6.70 -15.55
CA GLU A 103 -18.66 5.98 -14.51
C GLU A 103 -19.46 4.83 -15.16
N GLY A 104 -19.78 3.81 -14.37
CA GLY A 104 -20.64 2.71 -14.81
C GLY A 104 -22.09 3.14 -14.95
N GLU A 105 -22.88 2.36 -15.67
CA GLU A 105 -24.32 2.61 -15.79
C GLU A 105 -25.03 2.48 -14.43
N GLU A 106 -26.07 3.28 -14.22
CA GLU A 106 -26.80 3.30 -12.96
C GLU A 106 -27.42 1.93 -12.65
N GLY A 107 -27.15 1.41 -11.46
CA GLY A 107 -27.66 0.11 -11.00
C GLY A 107 -26.89 -1.11 -11.52
N GLU A 108 -25.93 -0.93 -12.43
CA GLU A 108 -25.04 -2.00 -12.85
C GLU A 108 -23.86 -2.17 -11.89
N LYS A 109 -23.34 -3.41 -11.81
CA LYS A 109 -22.15 -3.73 -11.01
C LYS A 109 -20.97 -3.94 -11.93
N PRO A 110 -19.76 -3.49 -11.55
CA PRO A 110 -18.57 -3.75 -12.35
C PRO A 110 -18.26 -5.25 -12.40
N PRO A 111 -17.65 -5.72 -13.51
CA PRO A 111 -17.04 -7.05 -13.52
C PRO A 111 -15.94 -7.13 -12.44
N LEU A 112 -15.83 -8.29 -11.79
CA LEU A 112 -14.85 -8.54 -10.73
C LEU A 112 -13.78 -9.52 -11.20
N LEU A 113 -12.51 -9.12 -11.09
CA LEU A 113 -11.35 -9.98 -11.26
C LEU A 113 -10.84 -10.45 -9.89
N VAL A 114 -10.84 -11.76 -9.66
CA VAL A 114 -10.31 -12.34 -8.42
C VAL A 114 -8.88 -12.80 -8.66
N MET A 115 -7.93 -12.24 -7.90
CA MET A 115 -6.50 -12.51 -8.01
C MET A 115 -6.00 -13.23 -6.76
N THR A 116 -5.51 -14.45 -6.93
CA THR A 116 -4.91 -15.21 -5.84
C THR A 116 -3.39 -15.01 -5.81
N HIS A 117 -2.83 -14.74 -4.63
CA HIS A 117 -1.38 -14.73 -4.46
C HIS A 117 -0.78 -16.14 -4.63
N GLY A 118 0.52 -16.22 -4.85
CA GLY A 118 1.25 -17.50 -4.92
C GLY A 118 1.46 -18.14 -3.55
N GLY A 119 1.80 -19.43 -3.54
CA GLY A 119 2.11 -20.22 -2.33
C GLY A 119 0.95 -20.34 -1.33
N PRO A 120 1.06 -21.21 -0.32
CA PRO A 120 0.08 -21.28 0.78
C PRO A 120 0.48 -20.44 2.01
N THR A 121 1.75 -20.03 2.11
CA THR A 121 2.30 -19.32 3.28
C THR A 121 2.63 -17.86 2.98
N ALA A 122 2.45 -17.42 1.72
CA ALA A 122 2.51 -16.00 1.39
C ALA A 122 1.18 -15.32 1.69
N CYS A 123 1.13 -14.00 1.54
CA CYS A 123 -0.08 -13.21 1.62
C CYS A 123 -0.17 -12.25 0.43
N ALA A 124 -1.38 -11.80 0.12
CA ALA A 124 -1.56 -10.68 -0.78
C ALA A 124 -0.95 -9.41 -0.16
N SER A 125 -0.44 -8.50 -1.02
CA SER A 125 0.08 -7.20 -0.60
C SER A 125 -0.73 -6.07 -1.20
N THR A 126 -0.75 -4.94 -0.49
CA THR A 126 -1.32 -3.66 -0.92
C THR A 126 -0.31 -2.76 -1.63
N SER A 127 0.92 -3.24 -1.87
CA SER A 127 1.93 -2.52 -2.66
C SER A 127 1.35 -2.08 -4.00
N MET A 128 1.77 -0.90 -4.47
CA MET A 128 1.41 -0.37 -5.76
C MET A 128 1.64 -1.41 -6.87
N SER A 129 0.57 -1.77 -7.58
CA SER A 129 0.60 -2.69 -8.73
C SER A 129 -0.06 -2.03 -9.92
N LEU A 130 0.75 -1.72 -10.96
CA LEU A 130 0.23 -1.15 -12.21
C LEU A 130 -0.74 -2.10 -12.92
N GLU A 131 -0.63 -3.40 -12.68
CA GLU A 131 -1.56 -4.39 -13.21
C GLU A 131 -2.96 -4.22 -12.60
N LYS A 132 -3.05 -4.13 -11.26
CA LYS A 132 -4.32 -3.86 -10.58
C LYS A 132 -4.88 -2.50 -11.04
N GLN A 133 -4.04 -1.47 -11.07
CA GLN A 133 -4.44 -0.13 -11.50
C GLN A 133 -4.90 -0.10 -12.97
N TYR A 134 -4.31 -0.93 -13.84
CA TYR A 134 -4.72 -1.02 -15.24
C TYR A 134 -6.18 -1.49 -15.37
N TRP A 135 -6.59 -2.48 -14.58
CA TRP A 135 -7.95 -3.02 -14.57
C TRP A 135 -8.93 -2.05 -13.92
N THR A 136 -8.59 -1.52 -12.74
CA THR A 136 -9.47 -0.61 -12.01
C THR A 136 -9.71 0.69 -12.76
N SER A 137 -8.72 1.19 -13.50
CA SER A 137 -8.89 2.36 -14.35
C SER A 137 -9.80 2.13 -15.57
N ARG A 138 -10.21 0.88 -15.84
CA ARG A 138 -11.01 0.46 -17.01
C ARG A 138 -12.35 -0.17 -16.62
N GLY A 139 -12.83 0.10 -15.40
CA GLY A 139 -14.16 -0.34 -14.98
C GLY A 139 -14.21 -1.72 -14.31
N PHE A 140 -13.08 -2.40 -14.15
CA PHE A 140 -13.03 -3.69 -13.44
C PHE A 140 -12.77 -3.48 -11.95
N ALA A 141 -13.49 -4.19 -11.10
CA ALA A 141 -13.09 -4.35 -9.71
C ALA A 141 -12.02 -5.46 -9.60
N VAL A 142 -11.16 -5.38 -8.59
CA VAL A 142 -10.16 -6.41 -8.29
C VAL A 142 -10.29 -6.84 -6.83
N LEU A 143 -10.19 -8.15 -6.55
CA LEU A 143 -10.17 -8.73 -5.20
C LEU A 143 -9.00 -9.71 -5.03
#